data_AF-A0A1Y3BDA8-F1
#
_entry.id   AF-A0A1Y3BDA8-F1
#
_cell.length_a   1.000
_cell.length_b   1.000
_cell.length_c   1.000
_cell.angle_alpha   90.00
_cell.angle_beta   90.00
_cell.angle_gamma   90.00
#
_symmetry.space_group_name_H-M   'P 1'
#
loop_
_entity.id
_entity.type
_entity.pdbx_description
1 polymer ?
#
loop_
_entity_poly.entity_id
_entity_poly.type
_entity_poly.pdbx_seq_one_letter_code
_entity_poly.pdbx_strand_id
1 'polypeptide(L)'
;MWANHQVPGWPKETSGVLSNTGAPLDLQAFNSWEELASLGLDRLKSALIALNLKCGGTLEERAKRLWQIRDKSPDEIDPKLFAKRKGLSMDPEKQKAIAFLEILIYKYIDILDEQRQSTKENVQRKQARTAGEREESDEEVEESEPEEEEETDVIYNPKNLPLGWDGKPIPYWLYKLHGLNISYTCEICGNAIYKGPKAFQKHFAEWRHAHGMRCLGIPNTAHFANVTKIEDALALWEKLKNEKHKEKFQPANEEEYEDSQGNVVNKKTYEDLKRQGLL
;
A
#
# COMPACT_ATOMS: atom_id res chain seq x y z
N MET A 1 20.52 -25.93 14.44
CA MET A 1 20.64 -24.60 15.10
C MET A 1 19.54 -24.36 16.12
N TRP A 2 18.25 -24.53 15.78
CA TRP A 2 17.13 -24.33 16.72
C TRP A 2 17.19 -25.23 17.98
N ALA A 3 17.33 -26.55 17.80
CA ALA A 3 17.41 -27.50 18.93
C ALA A 3 18.66 -27.32 19.81
N ASN A 4 19.69 -26.66 19.28
CA ASN A 4 20.95 -26.41 20.00
C ASN A 4 21.02 -24.97 20.54
N HIS A 5 19.93 -24.18 20.43
CA HIS A 5 19.87 -22.76 20.83
C HIS A 5 20.98 -21.88 20.25
N GLN A 6 21.39 -22.17 19.02
CA GLN A 6 22.46 -21.45 18.32
C GLN A 6 21.91 -20.41 17.34
N VAL A 7 20.63 -20.03 17.45
CA VAL A 7 20.03 -19.02 16.57
C VAL A 7 20.27 -17.64 17.17
N PRO A 8 21.02 -16.75 16.51
CA PRO A 8 21.26 -15.39 16.99
C PRO A 8 19.93 -14.65 17.20
N GLY A 9 19.80 -13.89 18.30
CA GLY A 9 18.59 -13.10 18.58
C GLY A 9 17.42 -13.87 19.23
N TRP A 10 17.49 -15.20 19.32
CA TRP A 10 16.46 -16.03 19.96
C TRP A 10 16.95 -16.57 21.32
N PRO A 11 16.67 -15.90 22.45
CA PRO A 11 17.12 -16.36 23.77
C PRO A 11 16.36 -17.62 24.23
N LYS A 12 17.02 -18.44 25.08
CA LYS A 12 16.44 -19.63 25.73
C LYS A 12 15.21 -19.31 26.57
N GLU A 13 15.17 -18.11 27.15
CA GLU A 13 14.03 -17.57 27.87
C GLU A 13 13.90 -16.10 27.50
N THR A 14 12.72 -15.72 27.00
CA THR A 14 12.41 -14.31 26.73
C THR A 14 12.18 -13.60 28.06
N SER A 15 13.24 -13.22 28.76
CA SER A 15 13.18 -12.12 29.73
C SER A 15 12.95 -10.84 28.92
N GLY A 16 11.67 -10.58 28.62
CA GLY A 16 11.25 -9.42 27.85
C GLY A 16 11.79 -8.14 28.49
N VAL A 17 12.76 -7.52 27.82
CA VAL A 17 13.38 -6.23 28.17
C VAL A 17 12.34 -5.11 28.29
N LEU A 18 11.14 -5.31 27.74
CA LEU A 18 10.04 -4.34 27.73
C LEU A 18 9.11 -4.39 28.97
N SER A 19 9.36 -5.26 29.96
CA SER A 19 8.45 -5.44 31.12
C SER A 19 8.79 -4.58 32.35
N ASN A 20 9.99 -3.99 32.42
CA ASN A 20 10.49 -3.38 33.65
C ASN A 20 10.34 -1.84 33.65
N THR A 21 9.11 -1.34 33.61
CA THR A 21 8.83 0.11 33.74
C THR A 21 8.59 0.57 35.18
N GLY A 22 8.70 -0.34 36.17
CA GLY A 22 8.58 -0.02 37.59
C GLY A 22 9.90 0.47 38.19
N ALA A 23 9.83 1.45 39.10
CA ALA A 23 10.99 1.90 39.85
C ALA A 23 11.27 0.94 41.03
N PRO A 24 12.52 0.49 41.23
CA PRO A 24 12.85 -0.40 42.34
C PRO A 24 12.59 0.28 43.68
N LEU A 25 12.21 -0.53 44.67
CA LEU A 25 12.00 -0.14 46.05
C LEU A 25 12.83 -1.07 46.93
N ASP A 26 13.70 -0.48 47.76
CA ASP A 26 14.44 -1.25 48.76
C ASP A 26 13.48 -1.61 49.91
N LEU A 27 13.20 -2.90 50.07
CA LEU A 27 12.28 -3.41 51.09
C LEU A 27 12.96 -3.56 52.46
N GLN A 28 14.30 -3.54 52.53
CA GLN A 28 15.03 -3.65 53.79
C GLN A 28 14.99 -2.34 54.62
N ALA A 29 14.66 -1.22 53.97
CA ALA A 29 14.52 0.08 54.61
C ALA A 29 13.25 0.23 55.48
N PHE A 30 12.38 -0.79 55.50
CA PHE A 30 11.08 -0.75 56.18
C PHE A 30 10.97 -1.84 57.25
N ASN A 31 10.33 -1.52 58.37
CA ASN A 31 10.18 -2.40 59.52
C ASN A 31 8.79 -3.05 59.63
N SER A 32 7.81 -2.56 58.87
CA SER A 32 6.47 -3.15 58.81
C SER A 32 5.77 -2.91 57.47
N TRP A 33 4.70 -3.67 57.22
CA TRP A 33 3.88 -3.49 56.01
C TRP A 33 3.04 -2.20 56.07
N GLU A 34 2.75 -1.68 57.27
CA GLU A 34 2.08 -0.39 57.49
C GLU A 34 2.95 0.78 57.04
N GLU A 35 4.27 0.71 57.23
CA GLU A 35 5.20 1.72 56.71
C GLU A 35 5.24 1.69 55.18
N LEU A 36 5.19 0.51 54.56
CA LEU A 36 5.05 0.38 53.11
C LEU A 36 3.71 0.95 52.62
N ALA A 37 2.62 0.71 53.35
CA ALA A 37 1.30 1.25 53.05
C ALA A 37 1.30 2.79 53.03
N SER A 38 2.08 3.44 53.90
CA SER A 38 2.20 4.90 53.97
C SER A 38 2.81 5.54 52.70
N LEU A 39 3.53 4.77 51.88
CA LEU A 39 4.11 5.24 50.61
C LEU A 39 3.06 5.51 49.52
N GLY A 40 1.83 5.06 49.72
CA GLY A 40 0.72 5.30 48.81
C GLY A 40 0.63 4.31 47.63
N LEU A 41 -0.52 4.35 46.96
CA LEU A 41 -0.94 3.35 45.99
C LEU A 41 -0.02 3.26 44.75
N ASP A 42 0.46 4.41 44.28
CA ASP A 42 1.27 4.52 43.07
C ASP A 42 2.69 3.98 43.28
N ARG A 43 3.30 4.27 44.44
CA ARG A 43 4.64 3.77 44.77
C ARG A 43 4.64 2.25 44.91
N LEU A 44 3.64 1.69 45.60
CA LEU A 44 3.47 0.24 45.74
C LEU A 44 3.17 -0.45 44.41
N LYS A 45 2.37 0.18 43.54
CA LYS A 45 2.11 -0.33 42.18
C LYS A 45 3.40 -0.38 41.36
N SER A 46 4.19 0.69 41.39
CA SER A 46 5.46 0.78 40.67
C SER A 46 6.45 -0.29 41.14
N ALA A 47 6.59 -0.49 42.46
CA ALA A 47 7.46 -1.52 43.03
C ALA A 47 7.00 -2.96 42.69
N LEU A 48 5.69 -3.24 42.76
CA LEU A 48 5.14 -4.55 42.37
C LEU A 48 5.36 -4.84 40.87
N ILE A 49 5.23 -3.83 40.01
CA ILE A 49 5.50 -3.97 38.57
C ILE A 49 7.00 -4.21 38.34
N ALA A 50 7.88 -3.50 39.06
CA ALA A 50 9.33 -3.68 38.96
C ALA A 50 9.77 -5.13 39.29
N LEU A 51 9.03 -5.79 40.19
CA LEU A 51 9.26 -7.18 40.63
C LEU A 51 8.37 -8.19 39.89
N ASN A 52 7.64 -7.75 38.86
CA ASN A 52 6.74 -8.55 38.03
C ASN A 52 5.64 -9.30 38.84
N LEU A 53 5.20 -8.73 39.96
CA LEU A 53 4.16 -9.26 40.84
C LEU A 53 2.78 -8.67 40.52
N LYS A 54 1.73 -9.38 40.93
CA LYS A 54 0.34 -8.91 40.79
C LYS A 54 0.11 -7.61 41.58
N CYS A 55 -0.29 -6.55 40.88
CA CYS A 55 -0.58 -5.23 41.46
C CYS A 55 -2.07 -4.97 41.74
N GLY A 56 -2.94 -5.99 41.65
CA GLY A 56 -4.36 -5.88 41.98
C GLY A 56 -4.61 -5.92 43.49
N GLY A 57 -5.77 -5.38 43.91
CA GLY A 57 -6.20 -5.37 45.31
C GLY A 57 -6.13 -4.01 46.01
N THR A 58 -6.44 -4.03 47.30
CA THR A 58 -6.39 -2.86 48.19
C THR A 58 -4.95 -2.43 48.49
N LEU A 59 -4.77 -1.24 49.04
CA LEU A 59 -3.46 -0.70 49.40
C LEU A 59 -2.72 -1.62 50.40
N GLU A 60 -3.43 -2.16 51.38
CA GLU A 60 -2.89 -3.11 52.36
C GLU A 60 -2.43 -4.42 51.71
N GLU A 61 -3.23 -4.97 50.78
CA GLU A 61 -2.90 -6.21 50.10
C GLU A 61 -1.64 -6.08 49.25
N ARG A 62 -1.40 -4.90 48.65
CA ARG A 62 -0.18 -4.60 47.90
C ARG A 62 1.03 -4.49 48.81
N ALA A 63 0.90 -3.80 49.94
CA ALA A 63 1.97 -3.67 50.92
C ALA A 63 2.35 -5.02 51.55
N LYS A 64 1.35 -5.82 51.95
CA LYS A 64 1.55 -7.20 52.47
C LYS A 64 2.24 -8.09 51.44
N ARG A 65 1.92 -7.96 50.15
CA ARG A 65 2.53 -8.75 49.07
C ARG A 65 4.01 -8.40 48.85
N LEU A 66 4.37 -7.11 48.90
CA LEU A 66 5.77 -6.69 48.88
C LEU A 66 6.50 -7.14 50.15
N TRP A 67 5.86 -7.06 51.31
CA TRP A 67 6.45 -7.49 52.57
C TRP A 67 6.79 -8.99 52.59
N GLN A 68 5.91 -9.83 52.04
CA GLN A 68 6.10 -11.29 51.97
C GLN A 68 7.33 -11.74 51.18
N ILE A 69 7.86 -10.88 50.31
CA ILE A 69 9.02 -11.18 49.46
C ILE A 69 10.30 -10.45 49.90
N ARG A 70 10.26 -9.66 50.98
CA ARG A 70 11.41 -8.87 51.47
C ARG A 70 12.67 -9.71 51.68
N ASP A 71 12.49 -10.90 52.27
CA ASP A 71 13.59 -11.78 52.67
C ASP A 71 13.68 -13.06 51.82
N LYS A 72 13.04 -13.07 50.64
CA LYS A 72 13.00 -14.24 49.75
C LYS A 72 13.82 -13.99 48.50
N SER A 73 14.57 -15.00 48.09
CA SER A 73 15.19 -15.00 46.77
C SER A 73 14.13 -15.19 45.67
N PRO A 74 14.39 -14.75 44.42
CA PRO A 74 13.43 -14.87 43.33
C PRO A 74 12.87 -16.28 43.11
N ASP A 75 13.64 -17.32 43.44
CA ASP A 75 13.29 -18.73 43.26
C ASP A 75 12.36 -19.28 44.38
N GLU A 76 12.27 -18.59 45.52
CA GLU A 76 11.46 -18.99 46.68
C GLU A 76 10.07 -18.33 46.71
N ILE A 77 9.77 -17.49 45.72
CA ILE A 77 8.49 -16.78 45.60
C ILE A 77 7.48 -17.71 44.93
N ASP A 78 6.26 -17.83 45.51
CA ASP A 78 5.19 -18.63 44.92
C ASP A 78 4.88 -18.16 43.49
N PRO A 79 5.00 -19.05 42.47
CA PRO A 79 4.68 -18.74 41.08
C PRO A 79 3.31 -18.08 40.87
N LYS A 80 2.34 -18.31 41.76
CA LYS A 80 1.00 -17.71 41.70
C LYS A 80 0.98 -16.21 42.00
N LEU A 81 2.00 -15.67 42.65
CA LEU A 81 2.10 -14.24 43.00
C LEU A 81 2.56 -13.38 41.82
N PHE A 82 3.26 -13.98 40.84
CA PHE A 82 3.69 -13.29 39.64
C PHE A 82 2.51 -12.92 38.74
N ALA A 83 2.62 -11.76 38.09
CA ALA A 83 1.65 -11.34 37.10
C ALA A 83 1.73 -12.28 35.88
N LYS A 84 0.58 -12.76 35.39
CA LYS A 84 0.53 -13.42 34.08
C LYS A 84 0.96 -12.38 33.05
N ARG A 85 2.06 -12.64 32.33
CA ARG A 85 2.51 -11.78 31.25
C ARG A 85 1.39 -11.70 30.20
N LYS A 86 0.89 -10.49 29.91
CA LYS A 86 0.16 -10.21 28.67
C LYS A 86 1.17 -10.08 27.52
N GLY A 87 2.00 -11.09 27.33
CA GLY A 87 2.70 -11.28 26.06
C GLY A 87 1.80 -12.15 25.22
N LEU A 88 1.57 -11.80 23.95
CA LEU A 88 1.13 -12.80 22.98
C LEU A 88 2.20 -13.90 23.01
N SER A 89 1.97 -14.99 23.77
CA SER A 89 2.85 -16.15 23.69
C SER A 89 2.57 -16.75 22.32
N MET A 90 3.31 -16.27 21.32
CA MET A 90 3.31 -16.88 20.00
C MET A 90 3.67 -18.34 20.18
N ASP A 91 2.87 -19.18 19.55
CA ASP A 91 3.05 -20.63 19.54
C ASP A 91 4.53 -20.98 19.28
N PRO A 92 5.17 -21.82 20.12
CA PRO A 92 6.57 -22.21 19.94
C PRO A 92 6.87 -22.76 18.53
N GLU A 93 5.89 -23.38 17.86
CA GLU A 93 6.06 -23.81 16.47
C GLU A 93 6.14 -22.64 15.49
N LYS A 94 5.35 -21.58 15.71
CA LYS A 94 5.43 -20.33 14.95
C LYS A 94 6.76 -19.61 15.20
N GLN A 95 7.24 -19.58 16.44
CA GLN A 95 8.54 -19.01 16.78
C GLN A 95 9.67 -19.74 16.04
N LYS A 96 9.63 -21.08 16.02
CA LYS A 96 10.57 -21.91 15.28
C LYS A 96 10.54 -21.63 13.77
N ALA A 97 9.35 -21.46 13.20
CA ALA A 97 9.19 -21.15 11.77
C ALA A 97 9.78 -19.78 11.42
N ILE A 98 9.52 -18.75 12.24
CA ILE A 98 10.05 -17.40 12.03
C ILE A 98 11.58 -17.41 12.15
N ALA A 99 12.12 -18.07 13.17
CA ALA A 99 13.57 -18.20 13.36
C ALA A 99 14.25 -18.92 12.19
N PHE A 100 13.58 -19.93 11.62
CA PHE A 100 14.07 -20.62 10.43
C PHE A 100 14.12 -19.67 9.22
N LEU A 101 13.06 -18.91 8.98
CA LEU A 101 13.02 -17.91 7.90
C LEU A 101 14.08 -16.83 8.08
N GLU A 102 14.31 -16.38 9.32
CA GLU A 102 15.33 -15.37 9.61
C GLU A 102 16.74 -15.86 9.27
N ILE A 103 17.10 -17.09 9.67
CA ILE A 103 18.38 -17.70 9.28
C ILE A 103 18.48 -17.85 7.77
N LEU A 104 17.39 -18.25 7.12
CA LEU A 104 17.35 -18.43 5.67
C LEU A 104 17.61 -17.10 4.96
N ILE A 105 17.02 -16.01 5.44
CA ILE A 105 17.28 -14.65 4.92
C ILE A 105 18.75 -14.27 5.12
N TYR A 106 19.35 -14.49 6.29
CA TYR A 106 20.78 -14.24 6.48
C TYR A 106 21.65 -15.02 5.50
N LYS A 107 21.29 -16.28 5.21
CA LYS A 107 22.01 -17.08 4.21
C LYS A 107 21.81 -16.60 2.78
N TYR A 108 20.60 -16.20 2.41
CA TYR A 108 20.38 -15.61 1.09
C TYR A 108 21.06 -14.27 0.92
N ILE A 109 21.17 -13.47 1.98
CA ILE A 109 21.95 -12.23 1.98
C ILE A 109 23.42 -12.52 1.68
N ASP A 110 24.00 -13.54 2.29
CA ASP A 110 25.40 -13.93 2.03
C ASP A 110 25.58 -14.39 0.58
N ILE A 111 24.64 -15.16 0.03
CA ILE A 111 24.70 -15.70 -1.34
C ILE A 111 24.48 -14.60 -2.39
N LEU A 112 23.55 -13.68 -2.13
CA LEU A 112 23.12 -12.62 -3.04
C LEU A 112 23.81 -11.27 -2.73
N ASP A 113 24.93 -11.26 -2.01
CA ASP A 113 25.57 -10.01 -1.60
C ASP A 113 25.97 -9.15 -2.81
N GLU A 114 26.49 -9.76 -3.88
CA GLU A 114 26.81 -9.07 -5.13
C GLU A 114 25.59 -8.33 -5.72
N GLN A 115 24.46 -9.03 -5.84
CA GLN A 115 23.22 -8.45 -6.36
C GLN A 115 22.65 -7.38 -5.41
N ARG A 116 22.81 -7.58 -4.10
CA ARG A 116 22.42 -6.59 -3.09
C ARG A 116 23.24 -5.32 -3.17
N GLN A 117 24.56 -5.41 -3.37
CA GLN A 117 25.39 -4.20 -3.56
C GLN A 117 25.05 -3.52 -4.88
N SER A 118 24.89 -4.28 -5.97
CA SER A 118 24.50 -3.75 -7.28
C SER A 118 23.17 -2.97 -7.22
N THR A 119 22.15 -3.55 -6.61
CA THR A 119 20.84 -2.88 -6.43
C THR A 119 20.94 -1.64 -5.53
N LYS A 120 21.76 -1.67 -4.47
CA LYS A 120 22.03 -0.50 -3.63
C LYS A 120 22.69 0.63 -4.41
N GLU A 121 23.71 0.33 -5.21
CA GLU A 121 24.38 1.31 -6.08
C GLU A 121 23.41 1.86 -7.12
N ASN A 122 22.56 1.02 -7.70
CA ASN A 122 21.53 1.46 -8.64
C ASN A 122 20.55 2.45 -7.99
N VAL A 123 20.08 2.17 -6.77
CA VAL A 123 19.20 3.08 -6.01
C VAL A 123 19.90 4.41 -5.73
N GLN A 124 21.17 4.39 -5.33
CA GLN A 124 21.96 5.60 -5.10
C GLN A 124 22.12 6.42 -6.38
N ARG A 125 22.41 5.75 -7.51
CA ARG A 125 22.51 6.38 -8.83
C ARG A 125 21.19 7.02 -9.24
N LYS A 126 20.07 6.31 -9.08
CA LYS A 126 18.71 6.81 -9.39
C LYS A 126 18.32 8.00 -8.50
N GLN A 127 18.75 8.01 -7.25
CA GLN A 127 18.48 9.12 -6.31
C GLN A 127 19.25 10.39 -6.67
N ALA A 128 20.42 10.28 -7.30
CA ALA A 128 21.26 11.42 -7.70
C ALA A 128 20.87 12.05 -9.05
N ARG A 129 19.97 11.42 -9.82
CA ARG A 129 19.57 11.87 -11.15
C ARG A 129 18.53 13.00 -11.11
N THR A 130 18.55 13.83 -12.15
CA THR A 130 17.50 14.84 -12.41
C THR A 130 16.23 14.19 -12.99
N ALA A 131 15.11 14.92 -13.02
CA ALA A 131 13.81 14.35 -13.39
C ALA A 131 13.78 13.70 -14.78
N GLY A 132 14.44 14.29 -15.79
CA GLY A 132 14.49 13.75 -17.15
C GLY A 132 15.37 12.50 -17.29
N GLU A 133 16.53 12.47 -16.63
CA GLU A 133 17.45 11.32 -16.64
C GLU A 133 16.88 10.11 -15.88
N ARG A 134 15.88 10.33 -15.03
CA ARG A 134 15.17 9.27 -14.31
C ARG A 134 14.10 8.61 -15.18
N GLU A 135 13.43 9.37 -16.05
CA GLU A 135 12.44 8.83 -17.00
C GLU A 135 13.14 7.94 -18.05
N GLU A 136 14.24 8.40 -18.65
CA GLU A 136 15.01 7.65 -19.65
C GLU A 136 15.56 6.31 -19.10
N SER A 137 16.07 6.30 -17.88
CA SER A 137 16.55 5.05 -17.27
C SER A 137 15.44 4.11 -16.81
N ASP A 138 14.25 4.62 -16.49
CA ASP A 138 13.13 3.75 -16.14
C ASP A 138 12.55 3.10 -17.41
N GLU A 139 12.56 3.82 -18.54
CA GLU A 139 12.26 3.26 -19.87
C GLU A 139 13.27 2.19 -20.30
N GLU A 140 14.58 2.41 -20.12
CA GLU A 140 15.61 1.40 -20.43
C GLU A 140 15.48 0.12 -19.56
N VAL A 141 15.08 0.26 -18.29
CA VAL A 141 14.87 -0.90 -17.41
C VAL A 141 13.63 -1.68 -17.84
N GLU A 142 12.53 -1.01 -18.18
CA GLU A 142 11.32 -1.65 -18.73
C GLU A 142 11.59 -2.36 -20.07
N GLU A 143 12.52 -1.87 -20.90
CA GLU A 143 12.91 -2.53 -22.16
C GLU A 143 13.85 -3.74 -21.94
N SER A 144 14.55 -3.78 -20.80
CA SER A 144 15.52 -4.83 -20.45
C SER A 144 14.98 -5.93 -19.54
N GLU A 145 13.79 -5.78 -18.95
CA GLU A 145 13.06 -6.95 -18.46
C GLU A 145 12.66 -7.76 -19.70
N PRO A 146 13.30 -8.94 -19.98
CA PRO A 146 12.61 -9.88 -20.83
C PRO A 146 11.26 -10.10 -20.15
N GLU A 147 10.17 -10.04 -20.91
CA GLU A 147 9.00 -10.83 -20.53
C GLU A 147 9.57 -12.24 -20.33
N GLU A 148 9.81 -12.62 -19.06
CA GLU A 148 9.88 -14.02 -18.69
C GLU A 148 8.48 -14.55 -19.02
N GLU A 149 8.27 -14.85 -20.30
CA GLU A 149 7.50 -16.01 -20.68
C GLU A 149 8.20 -17.16 -19.94
N GLU A 150 7.81 -17.36 -18.68
CA GLU A 150 7.94 -18.65 -18.04
C GLU A 150 7.46 -19.62 -19.09
N GLU A 151 8.37 -20.41 -19.63
CA GLU A 151 8.08 -21.56 -20.47
C GLU A 151 7.41 -22.60 -19.56
N THR A 152 6.25 -22.23 -18.98
CA THR A 152 5.32 -23.12 -18.34
C THR A 152 4.79 -23.96 -19.49
N ASP A 153 5.25 -25.21 -19.54
CA ASP A 153 4.75 -26.30 -20.36
C ASP A 153 3.40 -25.93 -20.99
N VAL A 154 3.38 -25.65 -22.29
CA VAL A 154 2.14 -25.38 -23.03
C VAL A 154 1.26 -26.62 -22.86
N ILE A 155 0.37 -26.57 -21.87
CA ILE A 155 -0.56 -27.64 -21.56
C ILE A 155 -1.38 -27.84 -22.82
N TYR A 156 -1.18 -29.00 -23.47
CA TYR A 156 -1.88 -29.37 -24.69
C TYR A 156 -3.39 -29.17 -24.49
N ASN A 157 -3.93 -28.13 -25.14
CA ASN A 157 -5.33 -27.72 -25.09
C ASN A 157 -6.02 -28.09 -26.41
N PRO A 158 -6.29 -29.39 -26.65
CA PRO A 158 -6.81 -29.90 -27.93
C PRO A 158 -8.22 -29.39 -28.27
N LYS A 159 -8.91 -28.71 -27.34
CA LYS A 159 -10.24 -28.12 -27.54
C LYS A 159 -10.26 -26.59 -27.51
N ASN A 160 -9.09 -25.94 -27.40
CA ASN A 160 -8.94 -24.49 -27.41
C ASN A 160 -9.87 -23.76 -26.41
N LEU A 161 -10.09 -24.38 -25.24
CA LEU A 161 -10.91 -23.79 -24.18
C LEU A 161 -10.17 -22.59 -23.56
N PRO A 162 -10.85 -21.46 -23.30
CA PRO A 162 -10.22 -20.30 -22.68
C PRO A 162 -9.66 -20.62 -21.29
N LEU A 163 -8.41 -20.23 -21.10
CA LEU A 163 -7.61 -20.50 -19.90
C LEU A 163 -8.03 -19.52 -18.79
N GLY A 164 -8.10 -20.02 -17.57
CA GLY A 164 -8.30 -19.16 -16.39
C GLY A 164 -7.04 -18.39 -16.04
N TRP A 165 -7.16 -17.53 -15.03
CA TRP A 165 -6.02 -16.87 -14.37
C TRP A 165 -5.04 -17.84 -13.68
N ASP A 166 -5.39 -19.13 -13.60
CA ASP A 166 -4.61 -20.24 -13.01
C ASP A 166 -4.01 -21.16 -14.10
N GLY A 167 -4.00 -20.75 -15.38
CA GLY A 167 -3.45 -21.54 -16.49
C GLY A 167 -4.20 -22.85 -16.82
N LYS A 168 -5.24 -23.20 -16.05
CA LYS A 168 -6.07 -24.39 -16.27
C LYS A 168 -7.30 -24.08 -17.14
N PRO A 169 -7.79 -25.05 -17.94
CA PRO A 169 -9.02 -24.89 -18.71
C PRO A 169 -10.21 -24.59 -17.80
N ILE A 170 -10.92 -23.48 -18.05
CA ILE A 170 -12.09 -23.09 -17.26
C ILE A 170 -13.23 -24.11 -17.49
N PRO A 171 -13.89 -24.61 -16.44
CA PRO A 171 -15.07 -25.47 -16.59
C PRO A 171 -16.16 -24.84 -17.48
N TYR A 172 -16.79 -25.63 -18.36
CA TYR A 172 -17.73 -25.14 -19.38
C TYR A 172 -18.92 -24.33 -18.84
N TRP A 173 -19.43 -24.67 -17.66
CA TRP A 173 -20.51 -23.92 -17.01
C TRP A 173 -20.05 -22.52 -16.56
N LEU A 174 -18.81 -22.40 -16.08
CA LEU A 174 -18.21 -21.15 -15.62
C LEU A 174 -17.88 -20.24 -16.82
N TYR A 175 -17.46 -20.86 -17.92
CA TYR A 175 -17.27 -20.21 -19.23
C TYR A 175 -18.56 -19.55 -19.73
N LYS A 176 -19.69 -20.27 -19.67
CA LYS A 176 -21.01 -19.76 -20.08
C LYS A 176 -21.60 -18.76 -19.08
N LEU A 177 -21.34 -18.93 -17.77
CA LEU A 177 -21.80 -18.03 -16.72
C LEU A 177 -21.15 -16.64 -16.82
N HIS A 178 -19.84 -16.58 -17.07
CA HIS A 178 -19.10 -15.32 -17.19
C HIS A 178 -19.11 -14.70 -18.60
N GLY A 179 -19.82 -15.32 -19.55
CA GLY A 179 -19.95 -14.80 -20.91
C GLY A 179 -18.64 -14.81 -21.70
N LEU A 180 -17.64 -15.61 -21.30
CA LEU A 180 -16.35 -15.73 -21.97
C LEU A 180 -16.47 -16.32 -23.39
N ASN A 181 -17.64 -16.90 -23.71
CA ASN A 181 -18.01 -17.39 -25.03
C ASN A 181 -18.40 -16.31 -26.04
N ILE A 182 -18.52 -15.07 -25.59
CA ILE A 182 -18.86 -13.93 -26.44
C ILE A 182 -17.57 -13.18 -26.74
N SER A 183 -17.16 -13.20 -28.00
CA SER A 183 -16.02 -12.41 -28.48
C SER A 183 -16.48 -11.02 -28.90
N TYR A 184 -15.80 -10.00 -28.40
CA TYR A 184 -15.95 -8.61 -28.81
C TYR A 184 -14.72 -8.16 -29.57
N THR A 185 -14.89 -7.30 -30.57
CA THR A 185 -13.77 -6.73 -31.34
C THR A 185 -13.69 -5.22 -31.09
N CYS A 186 -12.47 -4.69 -31.08
CA CYS A 186 -12.23 -3.25 -30.97
C CYS A 186 -11.35 -2.77 -32.14
N GLU A 187 -11.90 -1.91 -32.99
CA GLU A 187 -11.24 -1.41 -34.20
C GLU A 187 -10.09 -0.47 -33.86
N ILE A 188 -10.27 0.41 -32.86
CA ILE A 188 -9.25 1.33 -32.34
C ILE A 188 -7.99 0.58 -31.85
N CYS A 189 -8.15 -0.66 -31.38
CA CYS A 189 -7.04 -1.52 -30.93
C CYS A 189 -6.43 -2.38 -32.06
N GLY A 190 -6.74 -2.11 -33.33
CA GLY A 190 -6.31 -2.91 -34.47
C GLY A 190 -7.08 -4.22 -34.61
N ASN A 191 -8.41 -4.18 -34.42
CA ASN A 191 -9.31 -5.35 -34.48
C ASN A 191 -8.96 -6.47 -33.47
N ALA A 192 -8.40 -6.10 -32.32
CA ALA A 192 -8.14 -7.03 -31.24
C ALA A 192 -9.44 -7.68 -30.74
N ILE A 193 -9.38 -8.98 -30.46
CA ILE A 193 -10.51 -9.78 -29.98
C ILE A 193 -10.42 -9.95 -28.47
N TYR A 194 -11.44 -9.50 -27.74
CA TYR A 194 -11.58 -9.66 -26.30
C TYR A 194 -12.66 -10.69 -25.98
N LYS A 195 -12.34 -11.66 -25.12
CA LYS A 195 -13.28 -12.71 -24.70
C LYS A 195 -14.03 -12.30 -23.44
N GLY A 196 -15.32 -12.07 -23.61
CA GLY A 196 -16.27 -11.77 -22.55
C GLY A 196 -16.39 -10.30 -22.18
N PRO A 197 -17.52 -9.90 -21.58
CA PRO A 197 -17.84 -8.49 -21.33
C PRO A 197 -16.87 -7.81 -20.36
N LYS A 198 -16.39 -8.53 -19.34
CA LYS A 198 -15.52 -7.95 -18.30
C LYS A 198 -14.14 -7.58 -18.84
N ALA A 199 -13.53 -8.46 -19.63
CA ALA A 199 -12.27 -8.17 -20.31
C ALA A 199 -12.45 -7.00 -21.30
N PHE A 200 -13.56 -7.04 -22.04
CA PHE A 200 -13.91 -5.96 -22.96
C PHE A 200 -14.30 -4.63 -22.27
N GLN A 201 -14.69 -4.60 -21.00
CA GLN A 201 -14.84 -3.31 -20.30
C GLN A 201 -13.50 -2.80 -19.78
N LYS A 202 -12.63 -3.71 -19.32
CA LYS A 202 -11.31 -3.36 -18.79
C LYS A 202 -10.40 -2.77 -19.87
N HIS A 203 -10.48 -3.25 -21.11
CA HIS A 203 -9.57 -2.82 -22.18
C HIS A 203 -9.62 -1.32 -22.50
N PHE A 204 -10.72 -0.61 -22.22
CA PHE A 204 -10.82 0.85 -22.43
C PHE A 204 -9.81 1.64 -21.59
N ALA A 205 -9.43 1.10 -20.43
CA ALA A 205 -8.43 1.69 -19.53
C ALA A 205 -7.02 1.11 -19.75
N GLU A 206 -6.86 0.12 -20.62
CA GLU A 206 -5.55 -0.49 -20.90
C GLU A 206 -4.74 0.38 -21.87
N TRP A 207 -3.42 0.25 -21.76
CA TRP A 207 -2.47 1.05 -22.55
C TRP A 207 -2.72 0.94 -24.05
N ARG A 208 -3.05 -0.25 -24.57
CA ARG A 208 -3.29 -0.48 -26.00
C ARG A 208 -4.43 0.39 -26.55
N HIS A 209 -5.54 0.50 -25.82
CA HIS A 209 -6.66 1.33 -26.25
C HIS A 209 -6.32 2.82 -26.09
N ALA A 210 -5.67 3.20 -24.97
CA ALA A 210 -5.23 4.57 -24.75
C ALA A 210 -4.23 5.05 -25.83
N HIS A 211 -3.33 4.18 -26.27
CA HIS A 211 -2.39 4.43 -27.35
C HIS A 211 -3.13 4.59 -28.69
N GLY A 212 -4.06 3.69 -29.01
CA GLY A 212 -4.90 3.83 -30.22
C GLY A 212 -5.66 5.16 -30.25
N MET A 213 -6.25 5.58 -29.13
CA MET A 213 -6.90 6.89 -29.00
C MET A 213 -5.92 8.06 -29.19
N ARG A 214 -4.71 7.95 -28.66
CA ARG A 214 -3.64 8.94 -28.83
C ARG A 214 -3.22 9.08 -30.30
N CYS A 215 -3.11 7.98 -31.05
CA CYS A 215 -2.81 8.00 -32.48
C CYS A 215 -3.90 8.70 -33.30
N LEU A 216 -5.16 8.65 -32.84
CA LEU A 216 -6.28 9.39 -33.43
C LEU A 216 -6.35 10.86 -33.00
N GLY A 217 -5.49 11.29 -32.06
CA GLY A 217 -5.51 12.64 -31.50
C GLY A 217 -6.68 12.91 -30.55
N ILE A 218 -7.31 11.85 -30.00
CA ILE A 218 -8.45 11.94 -29.08
C ILE A 218 -7.97 11.65 -27.65
N PRO A 219 -8.29 12.49 -26.66
CA PRO A 219 -7.95 12.21 -25.27
C PRO A 219 -8.78 11.03 -24.71
N ASN A 220 -8.13 10.05 -24.10
CA ASN A 220 -8.80 8.89 -23.48
C ASN A 220 -9.53 9.31 -22.19
N THR A 221 -10.78 9.74 -22.33
CA THR A 221 -11.67 10.16 -21.23
C THR A 221 -12.88 9.25 -21.15
N ALA A 222 -13.59 9.27 -20.02
CA ALA A 222 -14.76 8.43 -19.80
C ALA A 222 -15.90 8.62 -20.83
N HIS A 223 -15.92 9.75 -21.55
CA HIS A 223 -16.86 10.01 -22.64
C HIS A 223 -16.74 8.98 -23.79
N PHE A 224 -15.57 8.38 -23.98
CA PHE A 224 -15.29 7.41 -25.03
C PHE A 224 -15.44 5.95 -24.56
N ALA A 225 -15.96 5.72 -23.35
CA ALA A 225 -16.27 4.37 -22.90
C ALA A 225 -17.29 3.71 -23.85
N ASN A 226 -17.05 2.45 -24.20
CA ASN A 226 -17.84 1.65 -25.15
C ASN A 226 -17.70 2.04 -26.64
N VAL A 227 -16.86 3.01 -27.00
CA VAL A 227 -16.63 3.38 -28.39
C VAL A 227 -15.54 2.46 -28.98
N THR A 228 -15.90 1.65 -29.97
CA THR A 228 -14.97 0.69 -30.60
C THR A 228 -14.55 1.06 -32.00
N LYS A 229 -15.44 1.71 -32.75
CA LYS A 229 -15.20 2.13 -34.13
C LYS A 229 -14.48 3.46 -34.19
N ILE A 230 -13.57 3.57 -35.15
CA ILE A 230 -12.77 4.80 -35.33
C ILE A 230 -13.67 5.96 -35.80
N GLU A 231 -14.59 5.68 -36.72
CA GLU A 231 -15.53 6.67 -37.27
C GLU A 231 -16.41 7.29 -36.16
N ASP A 232 -16.95 6.44 -35.28
CA ASP A 232 -17.80 6.88 -34.17
C ASP A 232 -17.03 7.73 -33.16
N ALA A 233 -15.77 7.37 -32.88
CA ALA A 233 -14.89 8.12 -31.98
C ALA A 233 -14.60 9.52 -32.52
N LEU A 234 -14.30 9.64 -33.80
CA LEU A 234 -14.05 10.93 -34.46
C LEU A 234 -15.31 11.81 -34.45
N ALA A 235 -16.47 11.24 -34.80
CA ALA A 235 -17.74 11.99 -34.81
C ALA A 235 -18.13 12.48 -33.41
N LEU A 236 -17.90 11.66 -32.36
CA LEU A 236 -18.14 12.07 -30.98
C LEU A 236 -17.16 13.16 -30.54
N TRP A 237 -15.89 13.05 -30.92
CA TRP A 237 -14.87 14.05 -30.59
C TRP A 237 -15.16 15.41 -31.23
N GLU A 238 -15.59 15.44 -32.49
CA GLU A 238 -16.00 16.69 -33.14
C GLU A 238 -17.17 17.36 -32.44
N LYS A 239 -18.18 16.59 -32.01
CA LYS A 239 -19.32 17.11 -31.25
C LYS A 239 -18.87 17.72 -29.92
N LEU A 240 -18.08 16.98 -29.12
CA LEU A 240 -17.57 17.45 -27.84
C LEU A 240 -16.67 18.69 -27.98
N LYS A 241 -15.85 18.73 -29.04
CA LYS A 241 -15.00 19.90 -29.34
C LYS A 241 -15.86 21.13 -29.66
N ASN A 242 -16.94 20.97 -30.42
CA ASN A 242 -17.86 22.05 -30.75
C ASN A 242 -18.65 22.54 -29.53
N GLU A 243 -19.12 21.64 -28.67
CA GLU A 243 -19.78 22.00 -27.40
C GLU A 243 -18.82 22.77 -26.49
N LYS A 244 -17.61 22.24 -26.28
CA LYS A 244 -16.60 22.93 -25.47
C LYS A 244 -16.16 24.27 -26.06
N HIS A 245 -16.13 24.41 -27.39
CA HIS A 245 -15.83 25.68 -28.05
C HIS A 245 -16.96 26.71 -27.88
N LYS A 246 -18.22 26.26 -27.76
CA LYS A 246 -19.36 27.15 -27.45
C LYS A 246 -19.38 27.57 -25.99
N GLU A 247 -19.00 26.69 -25.07
CA GLU A 247 -18.91 27.01 -23.64
C GLU A 247 -17.70 27.90 -23.31
N LYS A 248 -16.66 27.86 -24.14
CA LYS A 248 -15.48 28.69 -23.93
C LYS A 248 -15.83 30.15 -24.23
N PHE A 249 -15.86 30.95 -23.16
CA PHE A 249 -16.07 32.39 -23.25
C PHE A 249 -15.19 33.00 -24.33
N GLN A 250 -15.79 33.75 -25.25
CA GLN A 250 -15.10 34.41 -26.35
C GLN A 250 -15.02 35.91 -26.07
N PRO A 251 -13.89 36.44 -25.54
CA PRO A 251 -13.79 37.85 -25.14
C PRO A 251 -14.09 38.82 -26.27
N ALA A 252 -13.79 38.46 -27.52
CA ALA A 252 -14.07 39.31 -28.66
C ALA A 252 -15.57 39.54 -28.91
N ASN A 253 -16.42 38.57 -28.56
CA ASN A 253 -17.86 38.59 -28.84
C ASN A 253 -18.70 38.81 -27.58
N GLU A 254 -18.25 38.31 -26.43
CA GLU A 254 -19.03 38.22 -25.19
C GLU A 254 -18.52 39.18 -24.09
N GLU A 255 -17.37 39.83 -24.27
CA GLU A 255 -16.91 40.88 -23.35
C GLU A 255 -17.62 42.20 -23.68
N GLU A 256 -18.43 42.67 -22.74
CA GLU A 256 -19.23 43.89 -22.86
C GLU A 256 -18.50 45.09 -22.23
N TYR A 257 -18.48 46.21 -22.94
CA TYR A 257 -17.93 47.49 -22.51
C TYR A 257 -19.04 48.55 -22.48
N GLU A 258 -18.99 49.42 -21.47
CA GLU A 258 -19.91 50.54 -21.33
C GLU A 258 -19.25 51.82 -21.87
N ASP A 259 -19.99 52.58 -22.68
CA ASP A 259 -19.55 53.87 -23.19
C ASP A 259 -19.78 55.01 -22.18
N SER A 260 -19.31 56.22 -22.53
CA SER A 260 -19.48 57.43 -21.71
C SER A 260 -20.95 57.86 -21.52
N GLN A 261 -21.87 57.28 -22.31
CA GLN A 261 -23.31 57.53 -22.31
C GLN A 261 -24.11 56.39 -21.64
N GLY A 262 -23.45 55.33 -21.17
CA GLY A 262 -24.07 54.17 -20.54
C GLY A 262 -24.60 53.10 -21.50
N ASN A 263 -24.26 53.14 -22.79
CA ASN A 263 -24.63 52.09 -23.74
C ASN A 263 -23.65 50.92 -23.63
N VAL A 264 -24.19 49.71 -23.58
CA VAL A 264 -23.41 48.47 -23.50
C VAL A 264 -23.19 47.91 -24.91
N VAL A 265 -21.93 47.77 -25.30
CA VAL A 265 -21.52 47.24 -26.61
C VAL A 265 -20.44 46.17 -26.44
N ASN A 266 -20.37 45.21 -27.34
CA ASN A 266 -19.28 44.23 -27.31
C ASN A 266 -17.92 44.92 -27.57
N LYS A 267 -16.85 44.31 -27.07
CA LYS A 267 -15.48 44.83 -27.16
C LYS A 267 -15.08 45.25 -28.57
N LYS A 268 -15.40 44.43 -29.57
CA LYS A 268 -15.04 44.72 -30.96
C LYS A 268 -15.72 45.99 -31.46
N THR A 269 -17.01 46.14 -31.20
CA THR A 269 -17.77 47.33 -31.57
C THR A 269 -17.28 48.55 -30.80
N TYR A 270 -16.96 48.40 -29.52
CA TYR A 270 -16.36 49.46 -28.71
C TYR A 270 -15.01 49.93 -29.28
N GLU A 271 -14.09 49.01 -29.59
CA GLU A 271 -12.80 49.34 -30.17
C GLU A 271 -12.92 49.99 -31.56
N ASP A 272 -13.85 49.52 -32.39
CA ASP A 272 -14.10 50.09 -33.71
C ASP A 272 -14.71 51.50 -33.62
N LEU A 273 -15.69 51.72 -32.73
CA LEU A 273 -16.26 53.04 -32.46
C LEU A 273 -15.21 53.99 -31.86
N LYS A 274 -14.32 53.49 -30.99
CA LYS A 274 -13.21 54.26 -30.41
C LYS A 274 -12.21 54.69 -31.47
N ARG A 275 -11.87 53.81 -32.42
CA ARG A 275 -11.00 54.13 -33.56
C ARG A 275 -11.62 55.15 -34.51
N GLN A 276 -12.95 55.13 -34.65
CA GLN A 276 -13.70 56.10 -35.45
C GLN A 276 -13.95 57.43 -34.71
N GLY A 277 -13.63 57.52 -33.41
CA GLY A 277 -13.83 58.72 -32.58
C GLY A 277 -15.29 58.96 -32.19
N LEU A 278 -16.09 57.90 -32.09
CA LEU A 278 -17.55 57.94 -31.85
C LEU A 278 -17.96 57.60 -30.40
N LEU A 279 -17.01 57.56 -29.45
CA LEU A 279 -17.20 57.21 -28.03
C LEU A 279 -16.66 58.29 -27.08
#